data_AF-A0A380B460-F1
#
_entry.id   AF-A0A380B460-F1
#
_cell.length_a   1.000
_cell.length_b   1.000
_cell.length_c   1.000
_cell.angle_alpha   90.00
_cell.angle_beta   90.00
_cell.angle_gamma   90.00
#
_symmetry.space_group_name_H-M   'P 1'
#
loop_
_entity.id
_entity.type
_entity.pdbx_description
1 polymer ?
#
loop_
_entity_poly.entity_id
_entity_poly.type
_entity_poly.pdbx_seq_one_letter_code
_entity_poly.pdbx_strand_id
1 'polypeptide(L)'
;MKLHRLFIGLLCFASCSSWAALTRVTDTDSLTLALGKAQDGDTIVLATAVYNGSFSVTQSIHLKGEAGATLDAQRQGSALIVEAAKVIIEGLNIRHWGRDLYYRDAGILLQQGADNVLITANRLEGDGFGIYGEHINAPEILANSISGNGAIYVLDRGDGIYLKHVTAPQIHNNQLIFVRDGVYLESVNHSRISENQFTKLQYGIHYMYTQTDEAWQNQAIAVDGGYALMSSTDIYLHHNRVNQARDFGILLNITESCHVQANSVSNIHNPKGTVELGNEGKGIFIYAAQNNRIEDNEFSHSDTGISMAMGGEKNRLWRNRIVANQTQVKYVGDAQLEWSYQGQGNYWSQYQGWDLDSDGIGDLVHRPNDSLDKLFWLYPEAKLLMESPVVLLLRWVERQFQPQATSGISDSFPLMRWGEPAQVDGVSR
;
A
#
# COMPACT_ATOMS: atom_id res chain seq x y z
N MET A 1 -36.13 34.95 -70.93
CA MET A 1 -36.10 33.94 -69.84
C MET A 1 -34.65 33.73 -69.43
N LYS A 2 -34.33 33.98 -68.16
CA LYS A 2 -32.98 34.04 -67.59
C LYS A 2 -32.44 32.61 -67.36
N LEU A 3 -31.26 32.28 -67.88
CA LEU A 3 -30.51 31.07 -67.51
C LEU A 3 -29.47 31.45 -66.44
N HIS A 4 -29.70 31.04 -65.19
CA HIS A 4 -28.72 31.14 -64.12
C HIS A 4 -27.73 29.97 -64.26
N ARG A 5 -26.45 30.27 -64.46
CA ARG A 5 -25.36 29.30 -64.35
C ARG A 5 -25.01 29.16 -62.86
N LEU A 6 -25.34 28.02 -62.29
CA LEU A 6 -24.96 27.63 -60.93
C LEU A 6 -23.51 27.12 -60.97
N PHE A 7 -22.57 27.89 -60.42
CA PHE A 7 -21.19 27.45 -60.16
C PHE A 7 -21.19 26.68 -58.84
N ILE A 8 -21.12 25.36 -58.89
CA ILE A 8 -20.88 24.52 -57.70
C ILE A 8 -19.36 24.47 -57.51
N GLY A 9 -18.87 25.23 -56.53
CA GLY A 9 -17.49 25.16 -56.06
C GLY A 9 -17.26 23.85 -55.31
N LEU A 10 -16.40 23.00 -55.86
CA LEU A 10 -15.92 21.78 -55.22
C LEU A 10 -14.94 22.18 -54.10
N LEU A 11 -15.43 22.30 -52.86
CA LEU A 11 -14.55 22.36 -51.68
C LEU A 11 -13.94 20.96 -51.48
N CYS A 12 -12.74 20.75 -52.00
CA CYS A 12 -11.87 19.67 -51.55
C CYS A 12 -11.47 19.96 -50.09
N PHE A 13 -12.19 19.37 -49.14
CA PHE A 13 -11.64 19.13 -47.81
C PHE A 13 -10.47 18.16 -47.98
N ALA A 14 -9.26 18.72 -48.11
CA ALA A 14 -8.03 17.97 -47.91
C ALA A 14 -8.04 17.48 -46.46
N SER A 15 -8.54 16.27 -46.26
CA SER A 15 -8.37 15.52 -45.03
C SER A 15 -6.87 15.21 -44.95
N CYS A 16 -6.08 16.12 -44.39
CA CYS A 16 -4.72 15.84 -43.99
C CYS A 16 -4.82 14.66 -43.04
N SER A 17 -4.53 13.47 -43.55
CA SER A 17 -4.33 12.30 -42.74
C SER A 17 -3.07 12.62 -41.94
N SER A 18 -3.23 12.96 -40.66
CA SER A 18 -2.10 13.03 -39.73
C SER A 18 -1.61 11.60 -39.56
N TRP A 19 -0.48 11.27 -40.19
CA TRP A 19 0.19 10.01 -39.96
C TRP A 19 1.09 10.22 -38.75
N ALA A 20 0.90 9.42 -37.71
CA ALA A 20 1.79 9.40 -36.55
C ALA A 20 3.24 9.25 -37.01
N ALA A 21 4.07 10.25 -36.72
CA ALA A 21 5.47 10.24 -37.12
C ALA A 21 6.29 9.39 -36.15
N LEU A 22 7.22 8.61 -36.69
CA LEU A 22 8.27 7.95 -35.90
C LEU A 22 9.57 8.73 -36.08
N THR A 23 10.01 9.37 -35.00
CA THR A 23 11.26 10.14 -34.98
C THR A 23 12.27 9.44 -34.08
N ARG A 24 13.46 9.16 -34.61
CA ARG A 24 14.57 8.59 -33.83
C ARG A 24 15.56 9.70 -33.47
N VAL A 25 15.92 9.80 -32.20
CA VAL A 25 16.83 10.83 -31.66
C VAL A 25 18.09 10.18 -31.07
N THR A 26 19.24 10.84 -31.17
CA THR A 26 20.56 10.27 -30.82
C THR A 26 21.35 11.05 -29.79
N ASP A 27 20.87 12.24 -29.43
CA ASP A 27 21.52 13.17 -28.51
C ASP A 27 20.50 14.15 -27.89
N THR A 28 20.93 14.94 -26.91
CA THR A 28 20.08 15.93 -26.23
C THR A 28 19.43 16.92 -27.21
N ASP A 29 20.18 17.44 -28.18
CA ASP A 29 19.68 18.48 -29.09
C ASP A 29 18.56 17.95 -29.99
N SER A 30 18.75 16.74 -30.53
CA SER A 30 17.73 16.06 -31.35
C SER A 30 16.49 15.69 -30.53
N LEU A 31 16.64 15.28 -29.27
CA LEU A 31 15.50 15.03 -28.38
C LEU A 31 14.70 16.32 -28.10
N THR A 32 15.38 17.39 -27.71
CA THR A 32 14.74 18.70 -27.45
C THR A 32 14.00 19.22 -28.70
N LEU A 33 14.63 19.11 -29.87
CA LEU A 33 14.02 19.52 -31.13
C LEU A 33 12.81 18.66 -31.50
N ALA A 34 12.89 17.35 -31.27
CA ALA A 34 11.79 16.43 -31.55
C ALA A 34 10.59 16.69 -30.63
N LEU A 35 10.81 16.86 -29.33
CA LEU A 35 9.75 17.20 -28.37
C LEU A 35 9.06 18.53 -28.71
N GLY A 36 9.83 19.55 -29.11
CA GLY A 36 9.28 20.86 -29.51
C GLY A 36 8.51 20.86 -30.83
N LYS A 37 8.62 19.80 -31.65
CA LYS A 37 7.95 19.66 -32.96
C LYS A 37 6.91 18.56 -33.00
N ALA A 38 6.82 17.74 -31.95
CA ALA A 38 5.95 16.59 -31.92
C ALA A 38 4.48 17.01 -32.05
N GLN A 39 3.68 16.12 -32.60
CA GLN A 39 2.23 16.23 -32.68
C GLN A 39 1.59 15.06 -31.93
N ASP A 40 0.34 15.23 -31.53
CA ASP A 40 -0.45 14.15 -30.92
C ASP A 40 -0.41 12.89 -31.80
N GLY A 41 -0.07 11.76 -31.18
CA GLY A 41 0.08 10.45 -31.81
C GLY A 41 1.50 10.09 -32.23
N ASP A 42 2.45 11.02 -32.21
CA ASP A 42 3.84 10.75 -32.61
C ASP A 42 4.55 9.78 -31.64
N THR A 43 5.57 9.11 -32.17
CA THR A 43 6.51 8.29 -31.39
C THR A 43 7.92 8.84 -31.52
N ILE A 44 8.55 9.13 -30.38
CA ILE A 44 9.96 9.53 -30.30
C ILE A 44 10.74 8.35 -29.70
N VAL A 45 11.65 7.79 -30.50
CA VAL A 45 12.53 6.69 -30.10
C VAL A 45 13.91 7.24 -29.74
N LEU A 46 14.30 7.10 -28.48
CA LEU A 46 15.61 7.48 -27.96
C LEU A 46 16.58 6.34 -28.18
N ALA A 47 17.61 6.57 -29.00
CA ALA A 47 18.71 5.63 -29.16
C ALA A 47 19.53 5.48 -27.86
N THR A 48 20.37 4.45 -27.77
CA THR A 48 21.29 4.25 -26.65
C THR A 48 22.28 5.42 -26.54
N ALA A 49 21.96 6.40 -25.69
CA ALA A 49 22.75 7.58 -25.39
C ALA A 49 22.39 8.15 -24.01
N VAL A 50 23.16 9.13 -23.55
CA VAL A 50 22.83 9.94 -22.36
C VAL A 50 22.31 11.30 -22.83
N TYR A 51 21.07 11.60 -22.46
CA TYR A 51 20.37 12.85 -22.72
C TYR A 51 20.40 13.69 -21.45
N ASN A 52 21.26 14.70 -21.44
CA ASN A 52 21.42 15.58 -20.28
C ASN A 52 20.34 16.66 -20.26
N GLY A 53 19.72 16.87 -19.11
CA GLY A 53 18.79 17.98 -18.87
C GLY A 53 17.42 17.53 -18.35
N SER A 54 16.51 18.50 -18.32
CA SER A 54 15.09 18.29 -18.01
C SER A 54 14.28 18.43 -19.29
N PHE A 55 13.32 17.52 -19.50
CA PHE A 55 12.53 17.44 -20.72
C PHE A 55 11.04 17.60 -20.40
N SER A 56 10.32 18.40 -21.19
CA SER A 56 8.86 18.52 -21.09
C SER A 56 8.17 17.82 -22.27
N VAL A 57 7.09 17.10 -21.97
CA VAL A 57 6.19 16.43 -22.92
C VAL A 57 4.84 17.11 -22.85
N THR A 58 4.55 17.93 -23.85
CA THR A 58 3.33 18.75 -23.95
C THR A 58 2.33 18.24 -24.98
N GLN A 59 2.60 17.10 -25.61
CA GLN A 59 1.77 16.47 -26.65
C GLN A 59 1.53 15.00 -26.31
N SER A 60 0.44 14.43 -26.80
CA SER A 60 0.02 13.04 -26.55
C SER A 60 0.87 12.06 -27.36
N ILE A 61 2.09 11.79 -26.90
CA ILE A 61 3.10 11.02 -27.65
C ILE A 61 3.57 9.77 -26.94
N HIS A 62 4.19 8.87 -27.70
CA HIS A 62 4.96 7.76 -27.16
C HIS A 62 6.45 8.10 -27.11
N LEU A 63 6.98 8.26 -25.91
CA LEU A 63 8.40 8.40 -25.62
C LEU A 63 9.01 7.04 -25.29
N LYS A 64 9.79 6.49 -26.22
CA LYS A 64 10.33 5.11 -26.13
C LYS A 64 11.84 5.09 -26.05
N GLY A 65 12.39 4.48 -25.01
CA GLY A 65 13.81 4.18 -24.87
C GLY A 65 14.22 2.88 -25.56
N GLU A 66 15.32 2.91 -26.30
CA GLU A 66 16.10 1.70 -26.55
C GLU A 66 16.89 1.28 -25.31
N ALA A 67 17.32 0.02 -25.26
CA ALA A 67 18.14 -0.48 -24.17
C ALA A 67 19.35 0.45 -23.91
N GLY A 68 19.38 1.05 -22.71
CA GLY A 68 20.44 1.97 -22.29
C GLY A 68 20.19 3.45 -22.57
N ALA A 69 19.09 3.83 -23.24
CA ALA A 69 18.70 5.24 -23.38
C ALA A 69 18.46 5.86 -22.00
N THR A 70 19.23 6.90 -21.67
CA THR A 70 19.30 7.46 -20.32
C THR A 70 19.00 8.95 -20.29
N LEU A 71 17.97 9.36 -19.55
CA LEU A 71 17.75 10.75 -19.16
C LEU A 71 18.53 11.04 -17.87
N ASP A 72 19.41 12.03 -17.91
CA ASP A 72 20.22 12.46 -16.76
C ASP A 72 19.89 13.91 -16.42
N ALA A 73 19.18 14.14 -15.32
CA ALA A 73 18.75 15.46 -14.89
C ALA A 73 19.82 16.24 -14.10
N GLN A 74 21.03 15.69 -13.96
CA GLN A 74 22.20 16.41 -13.42
C GLN A 74 21.99 16.99 -12.00
N ARG A 75 21.16 16.31 -11.21
CA ARG A 75 20.69 16.66 -9.86
C ARG A 75 19.93 17.98 -9.79
N GLN A 76 19.23 18.35 -10.85
CA GLN A 76 18.45 19.59 -10.93
C GLN A 76 17.02 19.31 -11.37
N GLY A 77 16.05 19.81 -10.60
CA GLY A 77 14.65 19.76 -10.98
C GLY A 77 14.12 18.34 -11.20
N SER A 78 13.06 18.23 -11.98
CA SER A 78 12.54 16.94 -12.46
C SER A 78 13.17 16.52 -13.79
N ALA A 79 13.35 15.22 -14.02
CA ALA A 79 13.98 14.75 -15.26
C ALA A 79 13.01 14.78 -16.47
N LEU A 80 11.78 14.34 -16.27
CA LEU A 80 10.73 14.36 -17.28
C LEU A 80 9.46 14.99 -16.70
N ILE A 81 8.95 16.04 -17.34
CA ILE A 81 7.73 16.75 -16.96
C ILE A 81 6.67 16.44 -18.01
N VAL A 82 5.51 15.96 -17.59
CA VAL A 82 4.41 15.56 -18.49
C VAL A 82 3.23 16.48 -18.24
N GLU A 83 2.78 17.16 -19.30
CA GLU A 83 1.72 18.16 -19.27
C GLU A 83 0.55 17.80 -20.20
N ALA A 84 0.61 16.61 -20.82
CA ALA A 84 -0.37 16.13 -21.79
C ALA A 84 -0.92 14.74 -21.45
N ALA A 85 -2.17 14.50 -21.84
CA ALA A 85 -2.84 13.23 -21.66
C ALA A 85 -2.31 12.16 -22.61
N LYS A 86 -2.55 10.88 -22.28
CA LYS A 86 -2.28 9.71 -23.15
C LYS A 86 -0.82 9.59 -23.60
N VAL A 87 0.10 10.18 -22.83
CA VAL A 87 1.54 10.01 -23.04
C VAL A 87 1.93 8.60 -22.61
N ILE A 88 2.78 7.95 -23.40
CA ILE A 88 3.39 6.66 -23.07
C ILE A 88 4.87 6.87 -22.85
N ILE A 89 5.38 6.45 -21.69
CA ILE A 89 6.80 6.53 -21.32
C ILE A 89 7.28 5.09 -21.10
N GLU A 90 8.07 4.58 -22.04
CA GLU A 90 8.46 3.17 -22.09
C GLU A 90 9.99 3.00 -22.14
N GLY A 91 10.53 2.14 -21.28
CA GLY A 91 11.88 1.57 -21.49
C GLY A 91 13.05 2.54 -21.25
N LEU A 92 12.85 3.62 -20.49
CA LEU A 92 13.90 4.61 -20.22
C LEU A 92 14.67 4.29 -18.92
N ASN A 93 15.96 4.61 -18.92
CA ASN A 93 16.69 4.85 -17.68
C ASN A 93 16.58 6.34 -17.32
N ILE A 94 16.12 6.67 -16.13
CA ILE A 94 15.97 8.05 -15.66
C ILE A 94 16.76 8.17 -14.36
N ARG A 95 17.69 9.14 -14.28
CA ARG A 95 18.54 9.25 -13.10
C ARG A 95 18.90 10.68 -12.74
N HIS A 96 19.38 10.83 -11.51
CA HIS A 96 19.92 12.07 -10.99
C HIS A 96 18.96 13.26 -11.17
N TRP A 97 17.68 13.11 -10.87
CA TRP A 97 16.82 14.28 -10.66
C TRP A 97 17.19 14.96 -9.34
N GLY A 98 16.66 16.16 -9.12
CA GLY A 98 16.86 16.91 -7.89
C GLY A 98 16.23 16.23 -6.66
N ARG A 99 16.39 16.84 -5.49
CA ARG A 99 15.95 16.28 -4.21
C ARG A 99 15.00 17.20 -3.44
N ASP A 100 14.62 18.33 -4.04
CA ASP A 100 13.80 19.31 -3.36
C ASP A 100 12.33 18.84 -3.34
N LEU A 101 11.90 18.32 -2.20
CA LEU A 101 10.54 17.82 -2.01
C LEU A 101 9.51 18.97 -2.01
N TYR A 102 9.92 20.20 -1.71
CA TYR A 102 9.04 21.37 -1.77
C TYR A 102 8.75 21.76 -3.21
N TYR A 103 9.76 21.74 -4.09
CA TYR A 103 9.57 21.96 -5.53
C TYR A 103 9.10 20.73 -6.29
N ARG A 104 8.96 19.58 -5.60
CA ARG A 104 8.48 18.30 -6.15
C ARG A 104 9.42 17.75 -7.22
N ASP A 105 10.73 17.82 -6.98
CA ASP A 105 11.72 17.21 -7.86
C ASP A 105 11.45 15.70 -8.01
N ALA A 106 11.24 15.26 -9.24
CA ALA A 106 10.88 13.88 -9.54
C ALA A 106 11.61 13.30 -10.76
N GLY A 107 11.74 11.97 -10.81
CA GLY A 107 12.16 11.29 -12.04
C GLY A 107 11.14 11.52 -13.16
N ILE A 108 9.86 11.34 -12.86
CA ILE A 108 8.75 11.71 -13.74
C ILE A 108 7.74 12.54 -12.96
N LEU A 109 7.49 13.77 -13.40
CA LEU A 109 6.53 14.70 -12.84
C LEU A 109 5.31 14.78 -13.76
N LEU A 110 4.17 14.28 -13.31
CA LEU A 110 2.87 14.41 -13.97
C LEU A 110 2.16 15.66 -13.44
N GLN A 111 1.99 16.65 -14.31
CA GLN A 111 1.23 17.86 -14.00
C GLN A 111 -0.25 17.71 -14.36
N GLN A 112 -1.05 18.68 -13.92
CA GLN A 112 -2.45 18.78 -14.31
C GLN A 112 -2.58 18.73 -15.84
N GLY A 113 -3.45 17.85 -16.34
CA GLY A 113 -3.62 17.57 -17.78
C GLY A 113 -2.95 16.26 -18.24
N ALA A 114 -2.07 15.67 -17.43
CA ALA A 114 -1.44 14.37 -17.69
C ALA A 114 -2.37 13.18 -17.35
N ASP A 115 -3.56 13.17 -17.93
CA ASP A 115 -4.55 12.10 -17.75
C ASP A 115 -4.26 10.88 -18.63
N ASN A 116 -4.59 9.67 -18.17
CA ASN A 116 -4.44 8.42 -18.93
C ASN A 116 -3.01 8.19 -19.44
N VAL A 117 -2.00 8.62 -18.66
CA VAL A 117 -0.59 8.40 -18.97
C VAL A 117 -0.19 6.97 -18.62
N LEU A 118 0.58 6.32 -19.49
CA LEU A 118 1.20 5.02 -19.22
C LEU A 118 2.70 5.19 -18.97
N ILE A 119 3.16 4.86 -17.77
CA ILE A 119 4.58 4.81 -17.39
C ILE A 119 4.94 3.34 -17.20
N THR A 120 5.72 2.78 -18.12
CA THR A 120 6.00 1.35 -18.12
C THR A 120 7.45 0.96 -18.40
N ALA A 121 7.92 -0.10 -17.73
CA ALA A 121 9.23 -0.69 -17.97
C ALA A 121 10.41 0.30 -17.85
N ASN A 122 10.30 1.32 -17.00
CA ASN A 122 11.37 2.30 -16.78
C ASN A 122 12.22 1.92 -15.56
N ARG A 123 13.49 2.37 -15.55
CA ARG A 123 14.39 2.29 -14.39
C ARG A 123 14.70 3.69 -13.89
N LEU A 124 14.26 4.01 -12.68
CA LEU A 124 14.42 5.31 -12.04
C LEU A 124 15.40 5.22 -10.86
N GLU A 125 16.38 6.11 -10.79
CA GLU A 125 17.37 6.19 -9.69
C GLU A 125 17.70 7.64 -9.27
N GLY A 126 17.32 8.04 -8.06
CA GLY A 126 17.50 9.43 -7.59
C GLY A 126 17.06 9.69 -6.16
N ASP A 127 17.19 10.95 -5.71
CA ASP A 127 17.01 11.32 -4.30
C ASP A 127 15.60 11.84 -3.97
N GLY A 128 14.95 12.54 -4.92
CA GLY A 128 13.59 13.07 -4.79
C GLY A 128 12.52 12.01 -5.07
N PHE A 129 11.33 12.44 -5.51
CA PHE A 129 10.24 11.52 -5.82
C PHE A 129 10.59 10.66 -7.05
N GLY A 130 10.23 9.38 -7.07
CA GLY A 130 10.38 8.57 -8.28
C GLY A 130 9.42 9.06 -9.37
N ILE A 131 8.13 8.89 -9.10
CA ILE A 131 7.02 9.38 -9.91
C ILE A 131 6.11 10.23 -9.01
N TYR A 132 5.87 11.47 -9.40
CA TYR A 132 4.94 12.36 -8.71
C TYR A 132 3.79 12.72 -9.66
N GLY A 133 2.56 12.69 -9.17
CA GLY A 133 1.40 13.17 -9.92
C GLY A 133 0.37 13.86 -9.04
N GLU A 134 -0.19 14.97 -9.53
CA GLU A 134 -1.20 15.73 -8.79
C GLU A 134 -2.30 16.26 -9.72
N HIS A 135 -3.57 16.11 -9.33
CA HIS A 135 -4.76 16.52 -10.11
C HIS A 135 -4.86 15.88 -11.52
N ILE A 136 -4.75 14.55 -11.58
CA ILE A 136 -4.81 13.76 -12.82
C ILE A 136 -5.77 12.56 -12.70
N ASN A 137 -6.09 11.92 -13.82
CA ASN A 137 -7.03 10.81 -13.90
C ASN A 137 -6.43 9.60 -14.61
N ALA A 138 -6.65 8.43 -14.03
CA ALA A 138 -6.32 7.12 -14.56
C ALA A 138 -4.86 6.96 -15.07
N PRO A 139 -3.82 7.40 -14.34
CA PRO A 139 -2.46 7.04 -14.72
C PRO A 139 -2.24 5.53 -14.51
N GLU A 140 -1.51 4.91 -15.42
CA GLU A 140 -1.07 3.52 -15.35
C GLU A 140 0.45 3.49 -15.12
N ILE A 141 0.88 3.00 -13.96
CA ILE A 141 2.29 2.92 -13.57
C ILE A 141 2.65 1.45 -13.40
N LEU A 142 3.25 0.86 -14.44
CA LEU A 142 3.36 -0.59 -14.61
C LEU A 142 4.82 -1.02 -14.73
N ALA A 143 5.24 -2.10 -14.05
CA ALA A 143 6.52 -2.75 -14.32
C ALA A 143 7.77 -1.84 -14.23
N ASN A 144 7.76 -0.79 -13.40
CA ASN A 144 8.91 0.10 -13.22
C ASN A 144 9.79 -0.37 -12.05
N SER A 145 11.09 -0.07 -12.14
CA SER A 145 12.04 -0.23 -11.04
C SER A 145 12.44 1.15 -10.52
N ILE A 146 12.11 1.47 -9.28
CA ILE A 146 12.36 2.76 -8.65
C ILE A 146 13.30 2.59 -7.46
N SER A 147 14.48 3.20 -7.52
CA SER A 147 15.45 3.21 -6.44
C SER A 147 15.65 4.63 -5.91
N GLY A 148 15.40 4.81 -4.62
CA GLY A 148 15.83 5.98 -3.89
C GLY A 148 17.29 5.88 -3.42
N ASN A 149 17.68 6.75 -2.49
CA ASN A 149 19.02 6.79 -1.91
C ASN A 149 19.05 6.32 -0.46
N GLY A 150 19.53 5.09 -0.25
CA GLY A 150 19.59 4.45 1.06
C GLY A 150 20.54 5.12 2.08
N ALA A 151 21.43 6.02 1.64
CA ALA A 151 22.32 6.77 2.52
C ALA A 151 21.65 8.00 3.16
N ILE A 152 20.51 8.46 2.61
CA ILE A 152 19.73 9.56 3.15
C ILE A 152 18.84 9.03 4.29
N TYR A 153 18.64 9.84 5.34
CA TYR A 153 17.70 9.52 6.40
C TYR A 153 16.29 9.34 5.83
N VAL A 154 15.53 8.35 6.30
CA VAL A 154 14.31 7.88 5.61
C VAL A 154 13.28 8.98 5.35
N LEU A 155 13.11 9.92 6.30
CA LEU A 155 12.14 11.01 6.18
C LEU A 155 12.55 12.11 5.18
N ASP A 156 13.84 12.17 4.82
CA ASP A 156 14.40 13.15 3.89
C ASP A 156 14.44 12.64 2.44
N ARG A 157 13.95 11.42 2.19
CA ARG A 157 13.84 10.82 0.85
C ARG A 157 12.52 11.19 0.21
N GLY A 158 12.47 11.21 -1.12
CA GLY A 158 11.20 11.20 -1.83
C GLY A 158 10.51 9.83 -1.77
N ASP A 159 9.19 9.85 -1.93
CA ASP A 159 8.40 8.63 -2.12
C ASP A 159 8.65 8.05 -3.51
N GLY A 160 8.48 6.74 -3.64
CA GLY A 160 8.65 6.06 -4.92
C GLY A 160 7.59 6.50 -5.93
N ILE A 161 6.32 6.39 -5.55
CA ILE A 161 5.17 6.90 -6.29
C ILE A 161 4.34 7.74 -5.33
N TYR A 162 4.24 9.04 -5.59
CA TYR A 162 3.36 9.96 -4.86
C TYR A 162 2.22 10.39 -5.79
N LEU A 163 0.97 10.11 -5.41
CA LEU A 163 -0.21 10.62 -6.12
C LEU A 163 -1.12 11.44 -5.20
N LYS A 164 -1.46 12.66 -5.63
CA LYS A 164 -2.34 13.59 -4.91
C LYS A 164 -3.56 13.98 -5.73
N HIS A 165 -4.76 13.92 -5.15
CA HIS A 165 -5.98 14.31 -5.89
C HIS A 165 -6.12 13.57 -7.23
N VAL A 166 -5.83 12.27 -7.23
CA VAL A 166 -5.85 11.42 -8.42
C VAL A 166 -7.06 10.49 -8.38
N THR A 167 -7.69 10.28 -9.53
CA THR A 167 -8.81 9.33 -9.67
C THR A 167 -8.37 8.10 -10.45
N ALA A 168 -8.73 6.92 -9.96
CA ALA A 168 -8.54 5.63 -10.62
C ALA A 168 -7.11 5.24 -11.05
N PRO A 169 -6.03 5.57 -10.30
CA PRO A 169 -4.68 5.16 -10.69
C PRO A 169 -4.53 3.64 -10.64
N GLN A 170 -3.79 3.08 -11.61
CA GLN A 170 -3.40 1.67 -11.65
C GLN A 170 -1.90 1.58 -11.38
N ILE A 171 -1.50 0.93 -10.30
CA ILE A 171 -0.09 0.78 -9.90
C ILE A 171 0.22 -0.70 -9.77
N HIS A 172 0.92 -1.26 -10.75
CA HIS A 172 1.03 -2.71 -10.86
C HIS A 172 2.45 -3.20 -11.18
N ASN A 173 2.88 -4.26 -10.49
CA ASN A 173 4.13 -4.96 -10.76
C ASN A 173 5.39 -4.07 -10.71
N ASN A 174 5.41 -3.03 -9.86
CA ASN A 174 6.58 -2.18 -9.68
C ASN A 174 7.50 -2.72 -8.57
N GLN A 175 8.79 -2.44 -8.67
CA GLN A 175 9.80 -2.75 -7.66
C GLN A 175 10.35 -1.45 -7.08
N LEU A 176 10.23 -1.28 -5.76
CA LEU A 176 10.62 -0.06 -5.07
C LEU A 176 11.55 -0.34 -3.90
N ILE A 177 12.67 0.36 -3.86
CA ILE A 177 13.70 0.19 -2.84
C ILE A 177 14.33 1.52 -2.44
N PHE A 178 14.67 1.68 -1.16
CA PHE A 178 15.38 2.85 -0.63
C PHE A 178 14.72 4.22 -0.86
N VAL A 179 13.41 4.24 -1.13
CA VAL A 179 12.57 5.45 -1.10
C VAL A 179 12.09 5.71 0.34
N ARG A 180 11.31 6.79 0.55
CA ARG A 180 10.58 6.99 1.82
C ARG A 180 9.40 6.03 1.88
N ASP A 181 8.26 6.36 1.29
CA ASP A 181 7.16 5.41 1.11
C ASP A 181 7.20 4.83 -0.31
N GLY A 182 6.78 3.59 -0.47
CA GLY A 182 6.69 2.91 -1.77
C GLY A 182 5.64 3.59 -2.64
N VAL A 183 4.38 3.45 -2.26
CA VAL A 183 3.25 4.19 -2.84
C VAL A 183 2.60 5.05 -1.76
N TYR A 184 2.61 6.36 -1.94
CA TYR A 184 1.90 7.33 -1.10
C TYR A 184 0.73 7.92 -1.88
N LEU A 185 -0.47 7.80 -1.34
CA LEU A 185 -1.71 8.33 -1.91
C LEU A 185 -2.35 9.33 -0.96
N GLU A 186 -2.65 10.52 -1.46
CA GLU A 186 -3.35 11.56 -0.71
C GLU A 186 -4.58 12.07 -1.45
N SER A 187 -5.75 11.98 -0.83
CA SER A 187 -7.02 12.39 -1.45
C SER A 187 -7.28 11.70 -2.81
N VAL A 188 -6.93 10.42 -2.90
CA VAL A 188 -7.11 9.56 -4.08
C VAL A 188 -8.40 8.76 -3.94
N ASN A 189 -8.99 8.35 -5.07
CA ASN A 189 -10.12 7.42 -5.06
C ASN A 189 -10.03 6.40 -6.20
N HIS A 190 -10.65 5.22 -6.03
CA HIS A 190 -10.67 4.14 -7.03
C HIS A 190 -9.29 3.60 -7.42
N SER A 191 -8.29 3.72 -6.54
CA SER A 191 -6.96 3.20 -6.82
C SER A 191 -6.95 1.67 -6.83
N ARG A 192 -6.12 1.11 -7.71
CA ARG A 192 -5.81 -0.32 -7.76
C ARG A 192 -4.31 -0.52 -7.70
N ILE A 193 -3.85 -1.15 -6.62
CA ILE A 193 -2.42 -1.35 -6.35
C ILE A 193 -2.13 -2.84 -6.23
N SER A 194 -1.41 -3.43 -7.17
CA SER A 194 -1.20 -4.88 -7.16
C SER A 194 0.15 -5.38 -7.59
N GLU A 195 0.55 -6.53 -7.03
CA GLU A 195 1.77 -7.25 -7.41
C GLU A 195 3.07 -6.42 -7.27
N ASN A 196 3.06 -5.35 -6.47
CA ASN A 196 4.24 -4.52 -6.25
C ASN A 196 5.15 -5.09 -5.15
N GLN A 197 6.46 -4.86 -5.27
CA GLN A 197 7.47 -5.28 -4.32
C GLN A 197 8.12 -4.05 -3.65
N PHE A 198 8.08 -4.02 -2.31
CA PHE A 198 8.55 -2.94 -1.47
C PHE A 198 9.66 -3.44 -0.54
N THR A 199 10.84 -2.84 -0.59
CA THR A 199 12.00 -3.29 0.19
C THR A 199 12.77 -2.15 0.83
N LYS A 200 13.16 -2.26 2.11
CA LYS A 200 14.06 -1.30 2.80
C LYS A 200 13.62 0.18 2.68
N LEU A 201 12.35 0.41 2.95
CA LEU A 201 11.68 1.72 2.90
C LEU A 201 10.80 1.91 4.16
N GLN A 202 10.18 3.07 4.33
CA GLN A 202 9.28 3.35 5.45
C GLN A 202 8.00 2.52 5.34
N TYR A 203 7.03 2.90 4.48
CA TYR A 203 5.80 2.14 4.27
C TYR A 203 5.67 1.61 2.85
N GLY A 204 5.23 0.36 2.69
CA GLY A 204 4.96 -0.21 1.37
C GLY A 204 3.87 0.56 0.63
N ILE A 205 2.69 0.67 1.25
CA ILE A 205 1.58 1.49 0.76
C ILE A 205 1.11 2.38 1.91
N HIS A 206 0.89 3.66 1.62
CA HIS A 206 0.42 4.67 2.55
C HIS A 206 -0.79 5.41 1.97
N TYR A 207 -1.98 5.10 2.50
CA TYR A 207 -3.22 5.78 2.15
C TYR A 207 -3.53 6.90 3.14
N MET A 208 -3.78 8.11 2.63
CA MET A 208 -4.18 9.27 3.41
C MET A 208 -5.42 9.93 2.77
N TYR A 209 -6.54 9.94 3.49
CA TYR A 209 -7.79 10.57 3.03
C TYR A 209 -8.33 9.99 1.72
N THR A 210 -8.23 8.67 1.52
CA THR A 210 -8.65 8.00 0.29
C THR A 210 -9.98 7.25 0.46
N GLN A 211 -10.57 6.84 -0.66
CA GLN A 211 -11.85 6.12 -0.66
C GLN A 211 -12.03 5.16 -1.84
N THR A 212 -12.70 4.03 -1.59
CA THR A 212 -13.07 3.03 -2.60
C THR A 212 -11.83 2.53 -3.34
N ASP A 213 -10.87 2.00 -2.59
CA ASP A 213 -9.57 1.58 -3.09
C ASP A 213 -9.37 0.06 -2.94
N GLU A 214 -8.49 -0.51 -3.75
CA GLU A 214 -8.19 -1.94 -3.71
C GLU A 214 -6.68 -2.18 -3.81
N ALA A 215 -6.14 -3.02 -2.93
CA ALA A 215 -4.74 -3.40 -2.96
C ALA A 215 -4.54 -4.90 -2.71
N TRP A 216 -3.89 -5.58 -3.64
CA TRP A 216 -3.71 -7.03 -3.56
C TRP A 216 -2.41 -7.59 -4.09
N GLN A 217 -2.01 -8.75 -3.55
CA GLN A 217 -0.80 -9.48 -3.97
C GLN A 217 0.49 -8.64 -3.92
N ASN A 218 0.50 -7.56 -3.14
CA ASN A 218 1.71 -6.79 -2.90
C ASN A 218 2.59 -7.49 -1.86
N GLN A 219 3.88 -7.20 -1.87
CA GLN A 219 4.85 -7.74 -0.94
C GLN A 219 5.73 -6.64 -0.33
N ALA A 220 5.69 -6.50 0.99
CA ALA A 220 6.58 -5.62 1.75
C ALA A 220 7.58 -6.42 2.60
N ILE A 221 8.87 -6.17 2.43
CA ILE A 221 9.96 -6.91 3.10
C ILE A 221 10.96 -5.94 3.72
N ALA A 222 11.33 -6.17 4.98
CA ALA A 222 12.36 -5.38 5.66
C ALA A 222 12.08 -3.87 5.60
N VAL A 223 10.83 -3.49 5.87
CA VAL A 223 10.31 -2.11 5.87
C VAL A 223 10.10 -1.61 7.31
N ASP A 224 9.91 -0.32 7.50
CA ASP A 224 9.54 0.19 8.82
C ASP A 224 8.10 -0.21 9.17
N GLY A 225 7.16 -0.06 8.24
CA GLY A 225 5.79 -0.55 8.33
C GLY A 225 5.30 -1.13 7.00
N GLY A 226 4.41 -2.13 7.03
CA GLY A 226 3.89 -2.76 5.82
C GLY A 226 2.92 -1.87 5.05
N TYR A 227 1.64 -1.90 5.44
CA TYR A 227 0.57 -1.15 4.79
C TYR A 227 -0.13 -0.24 5.81
N ALA A 228 -0.12 1.07 5.54
CA ALA A 228 -0.72 2.08 6.39
C ALA A 228 -2.00 2.61 5.72
N LEU A 229 -3.15 2.32 6.33
CA LEU A 229 -4.44 2.87 5.94
C LEU A 229 -4.82 3.93 6.98
N MET A 230 -4.86 5.20 6.56
CA MET A 230 -5.01 6.32 7.47
C MET A 230 -6.10 7.29 7.02
N SER A 231 -7.03 7.62 7.91
CA SER A 231 -8.12 8.58 7.68
C SER A 231 -8.90 8.30 6.38
N SER A 232 -9.12 7.03 6.05
CA SER A 232 -9.62 6.56 4.75
C SER A 232 -10.79 5.59 4.91
N THR A 233 -11.59 5.42 3.86
CA THR A 233 -12.81 4.61 3.89
C THR A 233 -12.87 3.61 2.74
N ASP A 234 -13.57 2.48 2.92
CA ASP A 234 -13.88 1.55 1.83
C ASP A 234 -12.63 1.04 1.07
N ILE A 235 -11.56 0.72 1.80
CA ILE A 235 -10.36 0.10 1.23
C ILE A 235 -10.48 -1.42 1.34
N TYR A 236 -10.31 -2.13 0.22
CA TYR A 236 -10.19 -3.58 0.19
C TYR A 236 -8.71 -3.99 0.07
N LEU A 237 -8.10 -4.35 1.20
CA LEU A 237 -6.71 -4.79 1.30
C LEU A 237 -6.68 -6.31 1.42
N HIS A 238 -6.29 -7.03 0.36
CA HIS A 238 -6.35 -8.48 0.38
C HIS A 238 -5.18 -9.24 -0.25
N HIS A 239 -4.88 -10.43 0.26
CA HIS A 239 -3.83 -11.30 -0.31
C HIS A 239 -2.43 -10.65 -0.37
N ASN A 240 -2.16 -9.64 0.46
CA ASN A 240 -0.86 -9.00 0.54
C ASN A 240 0.02 -9.70 1.57
N ARG A 241 1.35 -9.51 1.44
CA ARG A 241 2.33 -10.12 2.33
C ARG A 241 3.25 -9.09 2.95
N VAL A 242 3.38 -9.14 4.28
CA VAL A 242 4.38 -8.38 5.02
C VAL A 242 5.30 -9.34 5.76
N ASN A 243 6.61 -9.15 5.61
CA ASN A 243 7.62 -9.91 6.33
C ASN A 243 8.74 -9.01 6.84
N GLN A 244 9.17 -9.21 8.08
CA GLN A 244 10.29 -8.47 8.68
C GLN A 244 10.05 -6.94 8.72
N ALA A 245 8.82 -6.48 8.97
CA ALA A 245 8.62 -5.07 9.25
C ALA A 245 9.02 -4.73 10.70
N ARG A 246 9.39 -3.47 10.95
CA ARG A 246 9.81 -3.03 12.29
C ARG A 246 8.64 -2.71 13.20
N ASP A 247 7.78 -1.79 12.79
CA ASP A 247 6.80 -1.11 13.64
C ASP A 247 5.42 -1.77 13.53
N PHE A 248 4.95 -2.03 12.30
CA PHE A 248 3.68 -2.72 12.06
C PHE A 248 3.63 -3.47 10.72
N GLY A 249 2.81 -4.52 10.65
CA GLY A 249 2.44 -5.15 9.39
C GLY A 249 1.33 -4.40 8.67
N ILE A 250 0.18 -4.25 9.32
CA ILE A 250 -0.96 -3.47 8.83
C ILE A 250 -1.34 -2.44 9.88
N LEU A 251 -1.53 -1.19 9.49
CA LEU A 251 -2.05 -0.12 10.34
C LEU A 251 -3.42 0.33 9.81
N LEU A 252 -4.43 0.26 10.68
CA LEU A 252 -5.73 0.89 10.50
C LEU A 252 -5.82 2.08 11.46
N ASN A 253 -5.64 3.30 10.95
CA ASN A 253 -5.67 4.51 11.75
C ASN A 253 -6.83 5.41 11.29
N ILE A 254 -7.87 5.58 12.12
CA ILE A 254 -9.04 6.39 11.78
C ILE A 254 -9.67 5.93 10.45
N THR A 255 -9.72 4.61 10.21
CA THR A 255 -10.36 4.04 9.01
C THR A 255 -11.81 3.68 9.26
N GLU A 256 -12.61 3.68 8.19
CA GLU A 256 -14.01 3.26 8.24
C GLU A 256 -14.36 2.27 7.13
N SER A 257 -15.17 1.26 7.44
CA SER A 257 -15.75 0.33 6.46
C SER A 257 -14.74 -0.37 5.52
N CYS A 258 -13.47 -0.48 5.92
CA CYS A 258 -12.46 -1.19 5.15
C CYS A 258 -12.60 -2.71 5.33
N HIS A 259 -12.09 -3.45 4.34
CA HIS A 259 -12.06 -4.90 4.33
C HIS A 259 -10.62 -5.39 4.21
N VAL A 260 -10.12 -6.01 5.27
CA VAL A 260 -8.77 -6.57 5.36
C VAL A 260 -8.90 -8.09 5.33
N GLN A 261 -8.53 -8.71 4.20
CA GLN A 261 -8.79 -10.14 4.00
C GLN A 261 -7.59 -10.93 3.49
N ALA A 262 -7.37 -12.15 3.99
CA ALA A 262 -6.39 -13.08 3.42
C ALA A 262 -4.95 -12.53 3.33
N ASN A 263 -4.58 -11.53 4.14
CA ASN A 263 -3.23 -11.01 4.19
C ASN A 263 -2.35 -11.91 5.08
N SER A 264 -1.07 -12.04 4.73
CA SER A 264 -0.08 -12.77 5.52
C SER A 264 0.94 -11.81 6.10
N VAL A 265 0.90 -11.61 7.41
CA VAL A 265 1.80 -10.73 8.14
C VAL A 265 2.62 -11.56 9.11
N SER A 266 3.94 -11.51 8.97
CA SER A 266 4.84 -12.32 9.79
C SER A 266 6.12 -11.58 10.18
N ASN A 267 6.70 -11.98 11.32
CA ASN A 267 8.01 -11.51 11.78
C ASN A 267 8.07 -10.00 12.00
N ILE A 268 7.04 -9.40 12.62
CA ILE A 268 7.05 -7.97 12.94
C ILE A 268 7.74 -7.77 14.28
N HIS A 269 8.90 -7.11 14.26
CA HIS A 269 9.76 -7.01 15.42
C HIS A 269 10.43 -5.63 15.50
N ASN A 270 10.19 -4.92 16.61
CA ASN A 270 10.91 -3.70 16.92
C ASN A 270 11.98 -3.99 17.99
N PRO A 271 13.28 -4.01 17.64
CA PRO A 271 14.35 -4.27 18.61
C PRO A 271 14.49 -3.17 19.67
N LYS A 272 13.90 -2.00 19.44
CA LYS A 272 13.79 -0.89 20.41
C LYS A 272 12.38 -0.80 21.01
N GLY A 273 11.54 -1.79 20.74
CA GLY A 273 10.19 -1.91 21.24
C GLY A 273 10.18 -2.19 22.74
N THR A 274 9.38 -1.44 23.47
CA THR A 274 9.15 -1.61 24.90
C THR A 274 7.65 -1.52 25.16
N VAL A 275 7.15 -2.31 26.10
CA VAL A 275 5.71 -2.37 26.40
C VAL A 275 5.21 -1.02 26.91
N GLU A 276 6.07 -0.33 27.67
CA GLU A 276 5.86 0.97 28.30
C GLU A 276 5.63 2.09 27.28
N LEU A 277 6.40 2.09 26.18
CA LEU A 277 6.24 3.07 25.11
C LEU A 277 5.18 2.66 24.08
N GLY A 278 4.70 1.42 24.14
CA GLY A 278 3.74 0.89 23.17
C GLY A 278 4.27 0.86 21.74
N ASN A 279 5.60 0.78 21.56
CA ASN A 279 6.27 0.82 20.27
C ASN A 279 6.79 -0.55 19.81
N GLU A 280 6.39 -1.64 20.46
CA GLU A 280 6.61 -3.02 19.99
C GLU A 280 6.13 -3.25 18.55
N GLY A 281 6.73 -4.21 17.84
CA GLY A 281 6.33 -4.58 16.49
C GLY A 281 4.95 -5.25 16.46
N LYS A 282 4.00 -4.70 15.69
CA LYS A 282 2.59 -5.14 15.68
C LYS A 282 2.21 -5.84 14.38
N GLY A 283 1.65 -7.04 14.43
CA GLY A 283 1.07 -7.70 13.24
C GLY A 283 0.03 -6.81 12.57
N ILE A 284 -1.02 -6.47 13.33
CA ILE A 284 -1.97 -5.42 12.97
C ILE A 284 -2.13 -4.43 14.12
N PHE A 285 -2.18 -3.14 13.78
CA PHE A 285 -2.49 -2.07 14.72
C PHE A 285 -3.78 -1.38 14.33
N ILE A 286 -4.79 -1.47 15.18
CA ILE A 286 -6.11 -0.87 15.04
C ILE A 286 -6.17 0.33 16.00
N TYR A 287 -6.23 1.54 15.45
CA TYR A 287 -6.22 2.78 16.21
C TYR A 287 -7.35 3.70 15.75
N ALA A 288 -8.34 3.92 16.60
CA ALA A 288 -9.52 4.74 16.29
C ALA A 288 -10.26 4.36 14.97
N ALA A 289 -10.06 3.13 14.48
CA ALA A 289 -10.66 2.61 13.25
C ALA A 289 -11.97 1.89 13.54
N GLN A 290 -13.03 2.06 12.75
CA GLN A 290 -14.38 1.57 13.08
C GLN A 290 -15.04 0.87 11.90
N ASN A 291 -15.98 -0.06 12.18
CA ASN A 291 -16.81 -0.74 11.18
C ASN A 291 -16.02 -1.54 10.11
N ASN A 292 -14.76 -1.89 10.35
CA ASN A 292 -13.95 -2.65 9.40
C ASN A 292 -14.22 -4.16 9.54
N ARG A 293 -14.05 -4.90 8.44
CA ARG A 293 -14.05 -6.37 8.40
C ARG A 293 -12.61 -6.87 8.31
N ILE A 294 -12.18 -7.67 9.27
CA ILE A 294 -10.83 -8.24 9.31
C ILE A 294 -10.98 -9.75 9.40
N GLU A 295 -10.83 -10.44 8.27
CA GLU A 295 -11.10 -11.87 8.18
C GLU A 295 -10.05 -12.64 7.38
N ASP A 296 -9.88 -13.93 7.68
CA ASP A 296 -9.01 -14.83 6.92
C ASP A 296 -7.52 -14.41 6.87
N ASN A 297 -7.08 -13.47 7.71
CA ASN A 297 -5.67 -13.01 7.73
C ASN A 297 -4.81 -13.89 8.64
N GLU A 298 -3.50 -13.92 8.38
CA GLU A 298 -2.51 -14.47 9.30
C GLU A 298 -1.68 -13.35 9.93
N PHE A 299 -1.60 -13.34 11.26
CA PHE A 299 -0.71 -12.51 12.06
C PHE A 299 0.18 -13.41 12.90
N SER A 300 1.44 -13.59 12.49
CA SER A 300 2.32 -14.58 13.12
C SER A 300 3.73 -14.07 13.48
N HIS A 301 4.35 -14.71 14.46
CA HIS A 301 5.75 -14.49 14.85
C HIS A 301 6.14 -13.02 15.11
N SER A 302 5.21 -12.23 15.64
CA SER A 302 5.42 -10.80 15.92
C SER A 302 5.56 -10.51 17.42
N ASP A 303 6.09 -9.34 17.79
CA ASP A 303 6.12 -8.93 19.20
C ASP A 303 4.70 -8.87 19.78
N THR A 304 3.77 -8.27 19.03
CA THR A 304 2.33 -8.31 19.30
C THR A 304 1.56 -8.70 18.04
N GLY A 305 0.65 -9.67 18.13
CA GLY A 305 -0.18 -10.11 17.01
C GLY A 305 -1.19 -9.03 16.60
N ILE A 306 -2.13 -8.73 17.49
CA ILE A 306 -3.15 -7.70 17.30
C ILE A 306 -3.00 -6.65 18.41
N SER A 307 -2.83 -5.39 18.04
CA SER A 307 -2.86 -4.26 18.97
C SER A 307 -4.07 -3.39 18.66
N MET A 308 -4.84 -3.03 19.67
CA MET A 308 -6.02 -2.16 19.55
C MET A 308 -6.02 -1.10 20.64
N ALA A 309 -6.18 0.16 20.24
CA ALA A 309 -6.20 1.29 21.18
C ALA A 309 -7.10 2.44 20.68
N MET A 310 -7.58 3.25 21.64
CA MET A 310 -8.34 4.48 21.39
C MET A 310 -9.55 4.27 20.47
N GLY A 311 -10.29 3.21 20.73
CA GLY A 311 -11.41 2.76 19.91
C GLY A 311 -11.10 1.48 19.16
N GLY A 312 -11.99 1.08 18.26
CA GLY A 312 -11.87 -0.14 17.46
C GLY A 312 -12.90 -1.23 17.76
N GLU A 313 -13.82 -0.96 18.68
CA GLU A 313 -14.77 -1.93 19.22
C GLU A 313 -15.85 -2.34 18.20
N LYS A 314 -16.10 -1.54 17.16
CA LYS A 314 -17.07 -1.86 16.10
C LYS A 314 -16.48 -2.64 14.93
N ASN A 315 -15.20 -3.00 14.98
CA ASN A 315 -14.60 -3.86 13.97
C ASN A 315 -15.03 -5.31 14.20
N ARG A 316 -15.15 -6.07 13.11
CA ARG A 316 -15.41 -7.51 13.17
C ARG A 316 -14.14 -8.26 12.84
N LEU A 317 -13.75 -9.19 13.72
CA LEU A 317 -12.55 -10.02 13.59
C LEU A 317 -12.94 -11.50 13.70
N TRP A 318 -12.82 -12.26 12.60
CA TRP A 318 -13.13 -13.70 12.58
C TRP A 318 -12.32 -14.43 11.51
N ARG A 319 -12.15 -15.74 11.65
CA ARG A 319 -11.32 -16.62 10.79
C ARG A 319 -9.88 -16.17 10.57
N ASN A 320 -9.34 -15.29 11.42
CA ASN A 320 -7.93 -14.96 11.37
C ASN A 320 -7.10 -16.05 12.05
N ARG A 321 -5.81 -16.12 11.72
CA ARG A 321 -4.82 -16.99 12.33
C ARG A 321 -3.86 -16.16 13.15
N ILE A 322 -3.90 -16.31 14.47
CA ILE A 322 -3.03 -15.60 15.40
C ILE A 322 -2.06 -16.63 15.99
N VAL A 323 -0.82 -16.61 15.48
CA VAL A 323 0.12 -17.73 15.63
C VAL A 323 1.47 -17.30 16.16
N ALA A 324 1.91 -17.87 17.28
CA ALA A 324 3.28 -17.74 17.78
C ALA A 324 3.78 -16.28 17.96
N ASN A 325 2.87 -15.33 18.23
CA ASN A 325 3.25 -13.98 18.66
C ASN A 325 3.67 -13.99 20.14
N GLN A 326 4.60 -13.12 20.53
CA GLN A 326 5.02 -13.01 21.94
C GLN A 326 3.86 -12.57 22.83
N THR A 327 3.10 -11.57 22.36
CA THR A 327 1.79 -11.18 22.89
C THR A 327 0.74 -11.40 21.80
N GLN A 328 -0.28 -12.23 22.04
CA GLN A 328 -1.29 -12.49 21.01
C GLN A 328 -2.13 -11.23 20.75
N VAL A 329 -2.61 -10.60 21.82
CA VAL A 329 -3.47 -9.41 21.74
C VAL A 329 -3.11 -8.39 22.82
N LYS A 330 -3.02 -7.12 22.43
CA LYS A 330 -2.97 -5.96 23.33
C LYS A 330 -4.19 -5.07 23.07
N TYR A 331 -5.12 -5.03 24.02
CA TYR A 331 -6.35 -4.25 23.91
C TYR A 331 -6.44 -3.21 25.03
N VAL A 332 -6.42 -1.95 24.65
CA VAL A 332 -6.57 -0.80 25.56
C VAL A 332 -7.96 -0.19 25.34
N GLY A 333 -8.95 -0.77 26.00
CA GLY A 333 -10.33 -0.27 26.04
C GLY A 333 -11.11 -0.84 27.22
N ASP A 334 -12.34 -0.35 27.39
CA ASP A 334 -13.23 -0.63 28.52
C ASP A 334 -14.46 -1.46 28.14
N ALA A 335 -14.63 -1.82 26.86
CA ALA A 335 -15.73 -2.62 26.36
C ALA A 335 -15.43 -4.13 26.40
N GLN A 336 -16.49 -4.92 26.46
CA GLN A 336 -16.44 -6.35 26.17
C GLN A 336 -16.64 -6.57 24.67
N LEU A 337 -15.70 -7.23 24.02
CA LEU A 337 -15.70 -7.48 22.57
C LEU A 337 -15.92 -8.96 22.26
N GLU A 338 -16.70 -9.22 21.20
CA GLU A 338 -16.86 -10.55 20.62
C GLU A 338 -16.11 -10.60 19.28
N TRP A 339 -15.08 -11.44 19.21
CA TRP A 339 -14.27 -11.70 18.01
C TRP A 339 -14.66 -13.05 17.40
N SER A 340 -15.96 -13.18 17.14
CA SER A 340 -16.54 -14.21 16.28
C SER A 340 -17.70 -13.60 15.49
N TYR A 341 -18.04 -14.20 14.37
CA TYR A 341 -19.15 -13.77 13.54
C TYR A 341 -19.84 -14.96 12.91
N GLN A 342 -21.18 -15.01 13.01
CA GLN A 342 -22.01 -16.08 12.44
C GLN A 342 -21.53 -17.50 12.82
N GLY A 343 -21.16 -17.69 14.09
CA GLY A 343 -20.72 -18.99 14.61
C GLY A 343 -19.30 -19.37 14.23
N GLN A 344 -18.49 -18.44 13.72
CA GLN A 344 -17.08 -18.69 13.39
C GLN A 344 -16.18 -17.67 14.08
N GLY A 345 -15.21 -18.16 14.83
CA GLY A 345 -14.19 -17.37 15.52
C GLY A 345 -12.85 -17.40 14.78
N ASN A 346 -11.77 -17.20 15.50
CA ASN A 346 -10.40 -17.16 15.01
C ASN A 346 -9.62 -18.41 15.44
N TYR A 347 -8.54 -18.72 14.72
CA TYR A 347 -7.57 -19.72 15.13
C TYR A 347 -6.49 -19.08 16.02
N TRP A 348 -6.29 -19.64 17.21
CA TRP A 348 -5.31 -19.16 18.19
C TRP A 348 -4.30 -20.25 18.52
N SER A 349 -3.02 -19.99 18.28
CA SER A 349 -1.96 -20.96 18.63
C SER A 349 -1.87 -21.31 20.13
N GLN A 350 -2.45 -20.48 21.01
CA GLN A 350 -2.48 -20.69 22.46
C GLN A 350 -3.81 -21.28 22.97
N TYR A 351 -4.76 -21.59 22.07
CA TYR A 351 -6.01 -22.21 22.48
C TYR A 351 -5.78 -23.63 22.99
N GLN A 352 -6.25 -23.91 24.21
CA GLN A 352 -6.11 -25.20 24.91
C GLN A 352 -7.47 -25.83 25.22
N GLY A 353 -8.52 -25.46 24.48
CA GLY A 353 -9.83 -26.08 24.62
C GLY A 353 -9.91 -27.44 23.92
N TRP A 354 -11.13 -27.97 23.88
CA TRP A 354 -11.47 -29.24 23.24
C TRP A 354 -12.70 -29.06 22.37
N ASP A 355 -12.91 -30.02 21.48
CA ASP A 355 -14.01 -30.09 20.53
C ASP A 355 -14.59 -31.51 20.63
N LEU A 356 -15.65 -31.64 21.45
CA LEU A 356 -16.26 -32.94 21.78
C LEU A 356 -17.19 -33.44 20.68
N ASP A 357 -17.83 -32.55 19.93
CA ASP A 357 -18.74 -32.90 18.83
C ASP A 357 -18.04 -32.99 17.46
N SER A 358 -16.75 -32.66 17.41
CA SER A 358 -15.86 -32.75 16.26
C SER A 358 -16.26 -31.86 15.07
N ASP A 359 -16.91 -30.72 15.34
CA ASP A 359 -17.33 -29.76 14.32
C ASP A 359 -16.19 -28.82 13.86
N GLY A 360 -15.04 -28.85 14.52
CA GLY A 360 -13.86 -28.02 14.24
C GLY A 360 -13.83 -26.69 15.01
N ILE A 361 -14.81 -26.44 15.87
CA ILE A 361 -14.92 -25.29 16.76
C ILE A 361 -14.70 -25.77 18.19
N GLY A 362 -14.00 -24.97 19.00
CA GLY A 362 -13.74 -25.30 20.39
C GLY A 362 -14.95 -25.03 21.29
N ASP A 363 -15.29 -25.98 22.15
CA ASP A 363 -16.40 -25.91 23.12
C ASP A 363 -16.18 -24.88 24.24
N LEU A 364 -14.94 -24.38 24.38
CA LEU A 364 -14.57 -23.41 25.41
C LEU A 364 -14.32 -22.03 24.80
N VAL A 365 -14.98 -21.00 25.32
CA VAL A 365 -14.72 -19.59 24.96
C VAL A 365 -13.23 -19.26 25.16
N HIS A 366 -12.59 -18.73 24.12
CA HIS A 366 -11.23 -18.22 24.21
C HIS A 366 -11.23 -16.76 24.65
N ARG A 367 -10.32 -16.39 25.56
CA ARG A 367 -10.10 -15.01 26.01
C ARG A 367 -8.62 -14.70 25.83
N PRO A 368 -8.22 -14.02 24.75
CA PRO A 368 -6.81 -13.77 24.44
C PRO A 368 -6.18 -12.68 25.31
N ASN A 369 -7.00 -11.95 26.07
CA ASN A 369 -6.55 -11.03 27.10
C ASN A 369 -7.53 -11.03 28.29
N ASP A 370 -7.00 -10.83 29.50
CA ASP A 370 -7.78 -10.70 30.73
C ASP A 370 -7.41 -9.43 31.54
N SER A 371 -8.05 -9.26 32.70
CA SER A 371 -7.80 -8.12 33.58
C SER A 371 -6.41 -8.16 34.22
N LEU A 372 -5.81 -9.36 34.37
CA LEU A 372 -4.45 -9.54 34.87
C LEU A 372 -3.42 -9.15 33.80
N ASP A 373 -3.69 -9.41 32.52
CA ASP A 373 -2.83 -8.96 31.42
C ASP A 373 -2.73 -7.43 31.38
N LYS A 374 -3.84 -6.72 31.63
CA LYS A 374 -3.82 -5.26 31.82
C LYS A 374 -2.93 -4.84 32.99
N LEU A 375 -3.00 -5.57 34.11
CA LEU A 375 -2.14 -5.30 35.27
C LEU A 375 -0.66 -5.48 34.92
N PHE A 376 -0.29 -6.51 34.16
CA PHE A 376 1.10 -6.74 33.75
C PHE A 376 1.59 -5.74 32.69
N TRP A 377 0.69 -5.16 31.88
CA TRP A 377 1.05 -4.03 31.02
C TRP A 377 1.28 -2.74 31.81
N LEU A 378 0.51 -2.53 32.89
CA LEU A 378 0.68 -1.38 33.79
C LEU A 378 1.90 -1.52 34.70
N TYR A 379 2.27 -2.74 35.07
CA TYR A 379 3.40 -3.06 35.95
C TYR A 379 4.32 -4.12 35.32
N PRO A 380 5.17 -3.73 34.35
CA PRO A 380 6.06 -4.65 33.63
C PRO A 380 7.03 -5.42 34.54
N GLU A 381 7.39 -4.88 35.71
CA GLU A 381 8.25 -5.54 36.70
C GLU A 381 7.63 -6.83 37.26
N ALA A 382 6.30 -6.93 37.22
CA ALA A 382 5.58 -8.12 37.67
C ALA A 382 5.58 -9.26 36.62
N LYS A 383 6.13 -9.04 35.42
CA LYS A 383 6.15 -10.02 34.32
C LYS A 383 6.89 -11.33 34.68
N LEU A 384 7.87 -11.27 35.58
CA LEU A 384 8.56 -12.43 36.16
C LEU A 384 7.62 -13.41 36.88
N LEU A 385 6.45 -12.96 37.31
CA LEU A 385 5.47 -13.76 38.04
C LEU A 385 4.43 -14.41 37.13
N MET A 386 4.42 -14.14 35.81
CA MET A 386 3.37 -14.63 34.91
C MET A 386 3.28 -16.15 34.85
N GLU A 387 4.41 -16.86 34.97
CA GLU A 387 4.45 -18.32 35.05
C GLU A 387 4.49 -18.86 36.50
N SER A 388 4.32 -17.98 37.49
CA SER A 388 4.33 -18.41 38.89
C SER A 388 3.08 -19.23 39.23
N PRO A 389 3.20 -20.21 40.14
CA PRO A 389 2.04 -20.99 40.60
C PRO A 389 0.89 -20.14 41.16
N VAL A 390 1.19 -18.95 41.70
CA VAL A 390 0.19 -18.02 42.23
C VAL A 390 -0.64 -17.41 41.10
N VAL A 391 -0.01 -16.98 40.00
CA VAL A 391 -0.73 -16.42 38.85
C VAL A 391 -1.55 -17.50 38.14
N LEU A 392 -1.03 -18.72 38.02
CA LEU A 392 -1.78 -19.86 37.48
C LEU A 392 -3.02 -20.18 38.33
N LEU A 393 -2.90 -20.16 39.66
CA LEU A 393 -4.01 -20.35 40.58
C LEU A 393 -5.04 -19.21 40.47
N LEU A 394 -4.60 -17.95 40.42
CA LEU A 394 -5.50 -16.80 40.25
C LEU A 394 -6.28 -16.88 38.93
N ARG A 395 -5.61 -17.22 37.83
CA ARG A 395 -6.27 -17.44 36.53
C ARG A 395 -7.26 -18.61 36.57
N TRP A 396 -6.94 -19.70 37.27
CA TRP A 396 -7.86 -20.81 37.46
C TRP A 396 -9.10 -20.38 38.27
N VAL A 397 -8.91 -19.66 39.38
CA VAL A 397 -10.00 -19.11 40.21
C VAL A 397 -10.88 -18.18 39.38
N GLU A 398 -10.31 -17.22 38.65
CA GLU A 398 -11.05 -16.29 37.79
C GLU A 398 -11.90 -17.04 36.75
N ARG A 399 -11.37 -18.11 36.14
CA ARG A 399 -12.13 -18.99 35.22
C ARG A 399 -13.28 -19.72 35.89
N GLN A 400 -13.13 -20.16 37.15
CA GLN A 400 -14.18 -20.87 37.88
C GLN A 400 -15.31 -19.95 38.34
N PHE A 401 -14.98 -18.74 38.77
CA PHE A 401 -15.95 -17.81 39.34
C PHE A 401 -16.65 -16.93 38.29
N GLN A 402 -16.21 -16.99 37.01
CA GLN A 402 -16.74 -16.23 35.88
C GLN A 402 -17.36 -14.88 36.28
N PRO A 403 -16.60 -13.98 36.95
CA PRO A 403 -17.09 -12.62 37.14
C PRO A 403 -17.40 -12.09 35.74
N GLN A 404 -18.59 -11.52 35.56
CA GLN A 404 -19.03 -10.99 34.28
C GLN A 404 -18.00 -9.95 33.85
N ALA A 405 -17.10 -10.32 32.93
CA ALA A 405 -15.99 -9.47 32.54
C ALA A 405 -16.58 -8.17 31.98
N THR A 406 -16.26 -7.06 32.62
CA THR A 406 -16.77 -5.74 32.21
C THR A 406 -16.01 -5.19 31.02
N SER A 407 -14.82 -5.74 30.72
CA SER A 407 -13.98 -5.37 29.58
C SER A 407 -13.07 -6.52 29.17
N GLY A 408 -12.70 -6.57 27.89
CA GLY A 408 -11.80 -7.59 27.35
C GLY A 408 -12.33 -8.18 26.04
N ILE A 409 -11.64 -9.18 25.52
CA ILE A 409 -12.01 -9.86 24.28
C ILE A 409 -12.45 -11.28 24.60
N SER A 410 -13.51 -11.71 23.93
CA SER A 410 -13.95 -13.10 23.90
C SER A 410 -14.09 -13.55 22.46
N ASP A 411 -13.70 -14.79 22.20
CA ASP A 411 -14.01 -15.51 20.99
C ASP A 411 -14.81 -16.74 21.41
N SER A 412 -16.10 -16.70 21.13
CA SER A 412 -17.05 -17.74 21.53
C SER A 412 -17.02 -18.98 20.62
N PHE A 413 -16.36 -18.89 19.46
CA PHE A 413 -16.29 -19.97 18.47
C PHE A 413 -14.85 -20.19 17.97
N PRO A 414 -13.86 -20.36 18.87
CA PRO A 414 -12.46 -20.46 18.48
C PRO A 414 -12.25 -21.69 17.60
N LEU A 415 -11.48 -21.54 16.52
CA LEU A 415 -11.26 -22.64 15.56
C LEU A 415 -10.19 -23.60 16.10
N MET A 416 -10.48 -24.90 16.10
CA MET A 416 -9.55 -25.96 16.55
C MET A 416 -8.38 -26.15 15.58
N ARG A 417 -8.66 -26.00 14.29
CA ARG A 417 -7.73 -26.20 13.19
C ARG A 417 -7.97 -25.16 12.12
N TRP A 418 -6.94 -24.90 11.35
CA TRP A 418 -7.05 -24.11 10.14
C TRP A 418 -7.53 -25.02 8.99
N GLY A 419 -8.62 -24.62 8.32
CA GLY A 419 -8.99 -25.15 6.99
C GLY A 419 -8.28 -24.34 5.90
N GLU A 420 -7.96 -24.94 4.75
CA GLU A 420 -7.43 -24.14 3.63
C GLU A 420 -8.39 -22.98 3.30
N PRO A 421 -7.87 -21.79 2.94
CA PRO A 421 -8.72 -20.66 2.62
C PRO A 421 -9.66 -21.05 1.48
N ALA A 422 -10.96 -20.79 1.66
CA ALA A 422 -11.94 -20.97 0.60
C ALA A 422 -11.47 -20.18 -0.63
N GLN A 423 -11.38 -20.84 -1.79
CA GLN A 423 -11.16 -20.12 -3.03
C GLN A 423 -12.30 -19.12 -3.19
N VAL A 424 -11.98 -17.83 -3.20
CA VAL A 424 -12.94 -16.79 -3.50
C VAL A 424 -13.33 -16.99 -4.96
N ASP A 425 -14.52 -17.55 -5.19
CA ASP A 425 -15.08 -17.69 -6.53
C ASP A 425 -15.11 -16.31 -7.19
N GLY A 426 -14.48 -16.24 -8.36
CA GLY A 426 -14.11 -15.02 -9.03
C GLY A 426 -15.30 -14.11 -9.39
N VAL A 427 -15.00 -12.81 -9.35
CA VAL A 427 -15.43 -11.77 -10.30
C VAL A 427 -16.78 -12.07 -10.96
N SER A 428 -17.87 -11.70 -10.30
CA SER A 428 -19.13 -11.46 -11.00
C SER A 428 -19.09 -10.08 -11.66
N ARG A 429 -18.63 -10.08 -12.92
CA ARG A 429 -18.86 -9.14 -14.04
C ARG A 429 -18.86 -7.63 -13.81
#